data_AF-A0A928ZZL4-F1
#
_entry.id   AF-A0A928ZZL4-F1
#
_cell.length_a   1.000
_cell.length_b   1.000
_cell.length_c   1.000
_cell.angle_alpha   90.00
_cell.angle_beta   90.00
_cell.angle_gamma   90.00
#
_symmetry.space_group_name_H-M   'P 1'
#
loop_
_entity.id
_entity.type
_entity.pdbx_description
1 polymer ?
#
loop_
_entity_poly.entity_id
_entity_poly.type
_entity_poly.pdbx_seq_one_letter_code
_entity_poly.pdbx_strand_id
1 'polypeptide(L)' 'MVRLSSPPVALRPFLKWAGGKRQLLPELLRYAPESYGCYYEPFIGGGALLLTLQPGQAIVSDRNPELINCYQVVKDS' A
#
# COMPACT_ATOMS: atom_id res chain seq x y z
N MET A 1 -2.91 -28.87 17.58
CA MET A 1 -3.88 -27.81 17.20
C MET A 1 -3.17 -26.87 16.25
N VAL A 2 -3.41 -26.99 14.95
CA VAL A 2 -2.78 -26.11 13.94
C VAL A 2 -3.79 -25.00 13.64
N ARG A 3 -3.47 -23.75 14.01
CA ARG A 3 -4.20 -22.59 13.49
C ARG A 3 -3.76 -22.39 12.04
N LEU A 4 -4.60 -22.78 11.10
CA LEU A 4 -4.50 -22.27 9.73
C LEU A 4 -5.12 -20.86 9.75
N SER A 5 -4.30 -19.84 9.98
CA SER A 5 -4.71 -18.48 9.64
C SER A 5 -4.82 -18.40 8.13
N SER A 6 -6.01 -18.16 7.60
CA SER A 6 -6.21 -17.79 6.20
C SER A 6 -5.15 -16.73 5.84
N PRO A 7 -4.47 -16.84 4.68
CA PRO A 7 -3.54 -15.79 4.28
C PRO A 7 -4.31 -14.46 4.30
N PRO A 8 -3.75 -13.39 4.90
CA PRO A 8 -4.42 -12.10 4.91
C PRO A 8 -4.85 -11.78 3.49
N VAL A 9 -6.12 -11.41 3.31
CA VAL A 9 -6.65 -11.05 1.99
C VAL A 9 -5.73 -9.98 1.43
N ALA A 10 -4.97 -10.33 0.39
CA ALA A 10 -4.00 -9.42 -0.19
C ALA A 10 -4.78 -8.28 -0.86
N LEU A 11 -4.78 -7.10 -0.23
CA LEU A 11 -5.36 -5.90 -0.80
C LEU A 11 -4.66 -5.58 -2.12
N ARG A 12 -5.44 -5.20 -3.13
CA ARG A 12 -4.92 -4.86 -4.46
C ARG A 12 -5.28 -3.42 -4.78
N PRO A 13 -4.40 -2.70 -5.51
CA PRO A 13 -4.75 -1.40 -6.08
C PRO A 13 -6.12 -1.42 -6.76
N PHE A 14 -7.01 -0.52 -6.35
CA PHE A 14 -8.32 -0.33 -6.99
C PHE A 14 -8.22 0.57 -8.24
N LEU A 15 -7.13 1.33 -8.36
CA LEU A 15 -6.80 2.16 -9.53
C LEU A 15 -5.73 1.50 -10.40
N LYS A 16 -5.94 1.52 -11.72
CA LYS A 16 -4.86 1.28 -12.69
C LYS A 16 -4.04 2.54 -12.82
N TRP A 17 -2.76 2.49 -12.46
CA TRP A 17 -1.86 3.64 -12.49
C TRP A 17 -0.57 3.32 -13.26
N ALA A 18 -0.08 4.27 -14.04
CA ALA A 18 1.21 4.15 -14.72
C ALA A 18 2.35 4.02 -13.68
N GLY A 19 3.33 3.16 -13.93
CA GLY A 19 4.41 2.90 -12.96
C GLY A 19 3.98 2.09 -11.73
N GLY A 20 2.89 1.33 -11.81
CA GLY A 20 2.44 0.47 -10.72
C GLY A 20 3.51 -0.52 -10.25
N LYS A 21 3.88 -0.46 -8.97
CA LYS A 21 5.01 -1.22 -8.38
C LYS A 21 4.76 -2.72 -8.20
N ARG A 22 3.64 -3.27 -8.72
CA ARG A 22 3.24 -4.68 -8.51
C ARG A 22 4.32 -5.69 -8.87
N GLN A 23 4.99 -5.49 -10.00
CA GLN A 23 6.06 -6.39 -10.47
C GLN A 23 7.34 -6.28 -9.62
N LEU A 24 7.54 -5.15 -8.93
CA LEU A 24 8.70 -4.88 -8.08
C LEU A 24 8.47 -5.28 -6.62
N LEU A 25 7.24 -5.61 -6.21
CA LEU A 25 6.93 -5.99 -4.83
C LEU A 25 7.85 -7.08 -4.27
N PRO A 26 8.15 -8.19 -4.99
CA PRO A 26 9.02 -9.23 -4.43
C PRO A 26 10.42 -8.74 -4.07
N GLU A 27 10.94 -7.74 -4.78
CA GLU A 27 12.26 -7.16 -4.49
C GLU A 27 12.17 -6.10 -3.40
N LEU A 28 11.19 -5.20 -3.47
CA LEU A 28 11.00 -4.14 -2.47
C LEU A 28 10.76 -4.70 -1.06
N LEU A 29 10.00 -5.79 -0.95
CA LEU A 29 9.70 -6.44 0.34
C LEU A 29 10.93 -7.07 1.00
N ARG A 30 11.99 -7.39 0.24
CA ARG A 30 13.25 -7.91 0.81
C ARG A 30 14.01 -6.87 1.63
N TYR A 31 13.80 -5.60 1.33
CA TYR A 31 14.43 -4.47 2.03
C TYR A 31 13.48 -3.76 3.00
N ALA A 32 12.22 -4.22 3.07
CA ALA A 32 11.29 -3.69 4.05
C ALA A 32 11.74 -4.12 5.46
N PRO A 33 11.85 -3.18 6.42
CA PRO A 33 12.18 -3.54 7.79
C PRO A 33 11.07 -4.37 8.41
N GLU A 34 11.44 -5.33 9.27
CA GLU A 34 10.48 -6.18 10.01
C GLU A 34 9.57 -5.35 10.94
N SER A 35 10.08 -4.24 11.45
CA SER A 35 9.35 -3.32 12.33
C SER A 35 9.67 -1.87 12.01
N TYR A 36 8.64 -1.03 12.01
CA TYR A 36 8.72 0.41 11.83
C TYR A 36 7.49 1.07 12.46
N GLY A 37 7.58 2.38 12.75
CA GLY A 37 6.48 3.14 13.33
C GLY A 37 5.46 3.58 12.29
N CYS A 38 5.76 4.68 11.59
CA CYS A 38 4.91 5.23 10.54
C CYS A 38 5.53 4.97 9.15
N TYR A 39 4.72 4.49 8.23
CA TYR A 39 5.09 4.34 6.83
C TYR A 39 4.90 5.64 6.06
N TYR A 40 5.90 6.08 5.31
CA TYR A 40 5.82 7.27 4.48
C TYR A 40 5.95 6.89 3.01
N GLU A 41 4.95 7.21 2.19
CA GLU A 41 5.03 7.04 0.74
C GLU A 41 4.70 8.33 -0.01
N PRO A 42 5.73 9.10 -0.43
CA PRO A 42 5.54 10.43 -1.02
C PRO A 42 4.99 10.42 -2.46
N PHE A 43 4.97 9.24 -3.10
CA PHE A 43 4.51 9.00 -4.47
C PHE A 43 3.63 7.75 -4.51
N ILE A 44 2.44 7.85 -3.92
CA ILE A 44 1.58 6.69 -3.70
C ILE A 44 1.16 6.02 -5.01
N GLY A 45 0.86 6.80 -6.06
CA GLY A 45 0.30 6.28 -7.31
C GLY A 45 -0.86 5.30 -7.04
N GLY A 46 -0.78 4.09 -7.60
CA GLY A 46 -1.76 3.03 -7.34
C GLY A 46 -1.68 2.34 -5.96
N GLY A 47 -0.77 2.74 -5.07
CA GLY A 47 -0.72 2.25 -3.69
C GLY A 47 -0.29 0.80 -3.53
N ALA A 48 0.40 0.23 -4.52
CA ALA A 48 0.73 -1.19 -4.54
C ALA A 48 1.57 -1.63 -3.32
N LEU A 49 2.55 -0.83 -2.88
CA LEU A 49 3.39 -1.18 -1.75
C LEU A 49 2.65 -0.94 -0.42
N LEU A 50 2.01 0.22 -0.24
CA LEU A 50 1.12 0.49 0.90
C LEU A 50 0.13 -0.65 1.17
N LEU A 51 -0.63 -1.06 0.14
CA LEU A 51 -1.67 -2.10 0.26
C LEU A 51 -1.09 -3.50 0.51
N THR A 52 0.18 -3.72 0.16
CA THR A 52 0.88 -4.97 0.46
C THR A 52 1.40 -4.98 1.89
N LEU A 53 2.00 -3.88 2.35
CA LEU A 53 2.59 -3.75 3.68
C LEU A 53 1.55 -3.63 4.80
N GLN A 54 0.39 -3.02 4.50
CA GLN A 54 -0.70 -2.79 5.47
C GLN A 54 -0.18 -2.23 6.83
N PRO A 55 0.58 -1.13 6.80
CA PRO A 55 1.18 -0.57 8.00
C PRO A 55 0.12 -0.09 8.99
N GLY A 56 0.39 -0.17 10.29
CA GLY A 56 -0.52 0.33 11.32
C GLY A 56 -0.73 1.84 11.27
N GLN A 57 0.26 2.59 10.78
CA GLN A 57 0.18 4.03 10.50
C GLN A 57 0.88 4.34 9.18
N ALA A 58 0.26 5.18 8.36
CA ALA A 58 0.84 5.65 7.11
C ALA A 58 0.52 7.12 6.83
N ILE A 59 1.49 7.82 6.26
CA ILE A 59 1.34 9.15 5.66
C ILE A 59 1.71 9.00 4.18
N VAL A 60 0.76 9.32 3.31
CA VAL A 60 0.93 9.17 1.87
C VAL A 60 0.70 10.51 1.18
N SER A 61 1.41 10.74 0.10
CA SER A 61 1.21 11.90 -0.75
C SER A 61 1.39 11.54 -2.23
N ASP A 62 0.95 12.47 -3.07
CA ASP A 62 1.21 12.50 -4.49
C ASP A 62 1.07 13.96 -4.94
N ARG A 63 1.70 14.30 -6.07
CA ARG A 63 1.52 15.63 -6.65
C ARG A 63 0.14 15.78 -7.28
N ASN A 64 -0.52 14.69 -7.67
CA ASN A 64 -1.85 14.73 -8.27
C ASN A 64 -2.94 14.88 -7.19
N PRO A 65 -3.61 16.05 -7.07
CA PRO A 65 -4.63 16.27 -6.03
C PRO A 65 -5.88 15.41 -6.24
N GLU A 66 -6.24 15.07 -7.49
CA GLU A 66 -7.40 14.20 -7.78
C GLU A 66 -7.15 12.76 -7.33
N LEU A 67 -5.90 12.29 -7.43
CA LEU A 67 -5.52 11.00 -6.87
C LEU A 67 -5.68 10.99 -5.35
N ILE A 68 -5.19 12.03 -4.67
CA ILE A 68 -5.33 12.16 -3.22
C ILE A 68 -6.80 12.24 -2.81
N ASN A 69 -7.60 13.03 -3.52
CA ASN A 69 -9.05 13.08 -3.31
C ASN A 69 -9.69 11.69 -3.46
N CYS A 70 -9.32 10.93 -4.49
CA CYS A 70 -9.84 9.58 -4.71
C CYS A 70 -9.54 8.64 -3.52
N TYR A 71 -8.31 8.64 -2.99
CA TYR A 71 -7.99 7.87 -1.79
C TYR A 71 -8.76 8.35 -0.55
N GLN A 72 -8.95 9.66 -0.40
CA GLN A 72 -9.69 10.22 0.73
C GLN A 72 -11.17 9.79 0.70
N VAL A 73 -11.82 9.84 -0.47
CA VAL A 73 -13.20 9.36 -0.64
C VAL A 73 -13.31 7.86 -0.33
N VAL A 74 -12.38 7.04 -0.82
CA VAL A 74 -12.37 5.59 -0.54
C VAL A 74 -12.14 5.29 0.94
N LYS A 75 -11.31 6.08 1.62
CA LYS A 75 -11.07 5.95 3.07
C LYS A 75 -12.31 6.27 3.90
N ASP A 76 -13.11 7.25 3.46
CA ASP A 76 -14.26 7.76 4.20
C ASP A 76 -15.59 7.06 3.84
N SER A 77 -15.58 6.13 2.87
CA SER A 77 -16.72 5.33 2.44
C SER A 77 -16.84 4.02 3.22
#